data_AF-A0A1T1IAZ4-F1
#
_entry.id   AF-A0A1T1IAZ4-F1
#
_cell.length_a   1.000
_cell.length_b   1.000
_cell.length_c   1.000
_cell.angle_alpha   90.00
_cell.angle_beta   90.00
_cell.angle_gamma   90.00
#
_symmetry.space_group_name_H-M   'P 1'
#
loop_
_entity.id
_entity.type
_entity.pdbx_description
1 polymer ?
#
loop_
_entity_poly.entity_id
_entity_poly.type
_entity_poly.pdbx_seq_one_letter_code
_entity_poly.pdbx_strand_id
1 'polypeptide(L)'
;MWTAFLANHPQWQAVFTDPNTLRHLSVDYVMFRDNGVWIKVIGQIIGDGYPSKWHERQYNAYGFDLLLSAVSDVEMIDFNFYGALNITVTRHDSYHYVQLEIGPHCKLNCRARSLEVINIKAYHDDGAV
;
A
#
# COMPACT_ATOMS: atom_id res chain seq x y z
N MET A 1 -8.59 4.64 -8.75
CA MET A 1 -7.57 3.90 -7.99
C MET A 1 -7.23 4.70 -6.74
N TRP A 2 -6.96 4.05 -5.60
CA TRP A 2 -6.71 4.73 -4.31
C TRP A 2 -5.44 5.62 -4.31
N THR A 3 -4.47 5.32 -5.18
CA THR A 3 -3.22 6.07 -5.31
C THR A 3 -3.42 7.53 -5.70
N ALA A 4 -4.52 7.88 -6.36
CA ALA A 4 -4.86 9.26 -6.68
C ALA A 4 -5.11 10.15 -5.44
N PHE A 5 -5.29 9.54 -4.26
CA PHE A 5 -5.48 10.25 -2.99
C PHE A 5 -4.19 10.40 -2.17
N LEU A 6 -3.04 9.95 -2.70
CA LEU A 6 -1.75 10.10 -2.02
C LEU A 6 -1.34 11.57 -1.95
N ALA A 7 -0.94 12.03 -0.77
CA ALA A 7 -0.42 13.38 -0.59
C ALA A 7 0.88 13.60 -1.40
N ASN A 8 1.68 12.54 -1.57
CA ASN A 8 2.89 12.54 -2.39
C ASN A 8 2.68 11.89 -3.77
N HIS A 9 1.49 12.03 -4.35
CA HIS A 9 1.14 11.48 -5.66
C HIS A 9 2.15 11.77 -6.80
N PRO A 10 2.77 12.95 -6.90
CA PRO A 10 3.80 13.18 -7.93
C PRO A 10 5.03 12.27 -7.80
N GLN A 11 5.48 12.00 -6.57
CA GLN A 11 6.60 11.08 -6.32
C GLN A 11 6.21 9.65 -6.67
N TRP A 12 4.98 9.27 -6.32
CA TRP A 12 4.41 7.98 -6.68
C TRP A 12 4.38 7.78 -8.20
N GLN A 13 3.86 8.75 -8.95
CA GLN A 13 3.78 8.69 -10.42
C GLN A 13 5.15 8.68 -11.11
N ALA A 14 6.17 9.30 -10.50
CA ALA A 14 7.53 9.27 -11.02
C ALA A 14 8.15 7.85 -10.97
N VAL A 15 7.64 6.98 -10.11
CA VAL A 15 8.05 5.57 -10.02
C VAL A 15 7.11 4.67 -10.82
N PHE A 16 5.81 4.77 -10.59
CA PHE A 16 4.80 3.93 -11.24
C PHE A 16 4.03 4.76 -12.28
N THR A 17 4.48 4.69 -13.53
CA THR A 17 3.93 5.48 -14.63
C THR A 17 2.53 5.06 -15.06
N ASP A 18 2.19 3.78 -14.91
CA ASP A 18 0.82 3.27 -15.10
C ASP A 18 0.21 2.89 -13.75
N PRO A 19 -0.90 3.52 -13.32
CA PRO A 19 -1.60 3.13 -12.10
C PRO A 19 -2.05 1.65 -12.12
N ASN A 20 -2.39 1.07 -13.28
CA ASN A 20 -2.84 -0.34 -13.40
C ASN A 20 -1.74 -1.38 -13.12
N THR A 21 -0.50 -0.93 -12.95
CA THR A 21 0.66 -1.75 -12.60
C THR A 21 0.50 -2.44 -11.25
N LEU A 22 -0.28 -1.85 -10.34
CA LEU A 22 -0.46 -2.35 -8.98
C LEU A 22 -1.44 -3.51 -8.94
N ARG A 23 -0.93 -4.71 -9.21
CA ARG A 23 -1.65 -5.96 -9.04
C ARG A 23 -0.94 -6.81 -7.99
N HIS A 24 -1.72 -7.66 -7.31
CA HIS A 24 -1.19 -8.65 -6.36
C HIS A 24 -0.43 -8.04 -5.18
N LEU A 25 -0.95 -6.94 -4.62
CA LEU A 25 -0.44 -6.37 -3.38
C LEU A 25 -0.74 -7.32 -2.22
N SER A 26 0.20 -7.43 -1.28
CA SER A 26 0.03 -8.14 -0.02
C SER A 26 0.58 -7.31 1.14
N VAL A 27 0.09 -7.60 2.33
CA VAL A 27 0.60 -7.02 3.58
C VAL A 27 1.69 -7.93 4.15
N ASP A 28 2.83 -7.33 4.46
CA ASP A 28 3.90 -7.95 5.25
C ASP A 28 3.63 -7.73 6.75
N TYR A 29 3.42 -6.48 7.16
CA TYR A 29 2.97 -6.16 8.52
C TYR A 29 2.18 -4.84 8.61
N VAL A 30 1.46 -4.68 9.71
CA VAL A 30 0.75 -3.44 10.10
C VAL A 30 1.21 -3.01 11.48
N MET A 31 1.48 -1.72 11.65
CA MET A 31 1.85 -1.10 12.91
C MET A 31 0.97 0.10 13.21
N PHE A 32 0.39 0.13 14.42
CA PHE A 32 -0.33 1.30 14.93
C PHE A 32 0.62 2.13 15.78
N ARG A 33 0.80 3.40 15.44
CA ARG A 33 1.74 4.29 16.14
C ARG A 33 1.32 5.75 16.02
N ASP A 34 1.38 6.49 17.13
CA ASP A 34 1.25 7.96 17.18
C ASP A 34 0.04 8.51 16.39
N ASN A 35 -1.14 7.90 16.58
CA ASN A 35 -2.38 8.17 15.83
C ASN A 35 -2.25 7.96 14.31
N GLY A 36 -1.43 7.02 13.89
CA GLY A 36 -1.28 6.60 12.51
C GLY A 36 -1.28 5.08 12.38
N VAL A 37 -1.45 4.65 11.13
CA VAL A 37 -1.35 3.25 10.74
C VAL A 37 -0.28 3.15 9.66
N TRP A 38 0.70 2.30 9.91
CA TRP A 38 1.80 2.06 8.99
C TRP A 38 1.71 0.64 8.45
N ILE A 39 1.64 0.50 7.14
CA ILE A 39 1.38 -0.77 6.47
C ILE A 39 2.55 -1.04 5.55
N LYS A 40 3.28 -2.12 5.81
CA LYS A 40 4.30 -2.60 4.90
C LYS A 40 3.63 -3.40 3.80
N VAL A 41 3.69 -2.88 2.57
CA VAL A 41 3.07 -3.48 1.40
C VAL A 41 4.17 -4.06 0.50
N ILE A 42 3.91 -5.26 -0.01
CA ILE A 42 4.75 -5.95 -0.99
C ILE A 42 3.94 -6.30 -2.23
N GLY A 43 4.60 -6.44 -3.37
CA GLY A 43 3.98 -6.84 -4.63
C GLY A 43 4.98 -7.47 -5.60
N GLN A 44 4.46 -8.12 -6.63
CA GLN A 44 5.26 -8.76 -7.67
C GLN A 44 5.43 -7.86 -8.88
N ILE A 45 6.63 -7.86 -9.47
CA ILE A 45 6.91 -7.16 -10.73
C ILE A 45 6.46 -8.06 -11.88
N ILE A 46 5.32 -7.73 -12.49
CA ILE A 46 4.70 -8.50 -13.58
C ILE A 46 4.40 -7.57 -14.76
N GLY A 47 4.97 -7.87 -15.93
CA GLY A 47 4.80 -7.07 -17.15
C GLY A 47 5.58 -5.75 -17.13
N ASP A 48 5.23 -4.84 -18.05
CA ASP A 48 6.08 -3.69 -18.41
C ASP A 48 5.71 -2.36 -17.71
N GLY A 49 4.83 -2.41 -16.69
CA GLY A 49 4.36 -1.22 -15.97
C GLY A 49 5.35 -0.62 -14.96
N TYR A 50 6.51 -1.25 -14.78
CA TYR A 50 7.50 -0.95 -13.74
C TYR A 50 8.71 -0.20 -14.30
N PRO A 51 9.49 0.51 -13.46
CA PRO A 51 10.71 1.18 -13.90
C PRO A 51 11.66 0.26 -14.69
N SER A 52 12.16 0.71 -15.84
CA SER A 52 13.08 -0.08 -16.68
C SER A 52 14.31 -0.58 -15.92
N LYS A 53 14.84 0.25 -15.01
CA LYS A 53 15.98 -0.09 -14.14
C LYS A 53 15.72 -1.29 -13.24
N TRP A 54 14.46 -1.59 -12.91
CA TRP A 54 14.12 -2.77 -12.12
C TRP A 54 14.18 -4.04 -12.97
N HIS A 55 13.73 -3.95 -14.23
CA HIS A 55 13.87 -5.03 -15.21
C HIS A 55 15.34 -5.29 -15.57
N GLU A 56 16.14 -4.25 -15.78
CA GLU A 56 17.60 -4.36 -16.05
C GLU A 56 18.34 -5.08 -14.91
N ARG A 57 17.86 -4.89 -13.67
CA ARG A 57 18.39 -5.54 -12.46
C ARG A 57 17.75 -6.89 -12.17
N GLN A 58 16.85 -7.36 -13.02
CA GLN A 58 16.13 -8.63 -12.88
C GLN A 58 15.32 -8.76 -11.57
N TYR A 59 14.94 -7.64 -10.95
CA TYR A 59 14.08 -7.68 -9.76
C TYR A 59 12.72 -8.28 -10.10
N ASN A 60 12.19 -9.11 -9.21
CA ASN A 60 10.90 -9.79 -9.36
C ASN A 60 9.86 -9.34 -8.32
N ALA A 61 10.25 -8.56 -7.32
CA ALA A 61 9.38 -8.04 -6.28
C ALA A 61 9.69 -6.58 -5.92
N TYR A 62 8.73 -5.94 -5.27
CA TYR A 62 8.88 -4.60 -4.73
C TYR A 62 8.09 -4.45 -3.44
N GLY A 63 8.44 -3.43 -2.66
CA GLY A 63 7.74 -3.08 -1.45
C GLY A 63 7.84 -1.59 -1.15
N PHE A 64 6.89 -1.13 -0.34
CA PHE A 64 6.79 0.26 0.10
C PHE A 64 6.02 0.32 1.42
N ASP A 65 6.04 1.46 2.09
CA ASP A 65 5.26 1.66 3.29
C ASP A 65 4.13 2.63 2.99
N LEU A 66 2.88 2.21 3.26
CA LEU A 66 1.70 3.06 3.22
C LEU A 66 1.45 3.62 4.62
N LEU A 67 1.46 4.93 4.73
CA LEU A 67 1.22 5.70 5.94
C LEU A 67 -0.18 6.30 5.91
N LEU A 68 -0.98 5.99 6.91
CA LEU A 68 -2.23 6.69 7.22
C LEU A 68 -1.98 7.56 8.45
N SER A 69 -2.14 8.88 8.31
CA SER A 69 -1.82 9.84 9.38
C SER A 69 -3.07 10.50 9.96
N ALA A 70 -3.00 10.83 11.26
CA ALA A 70 -4.12 11.39 12.03
C ALA A 70 -5.38 10.53 11.88
N VAL A 71 -5.23 9.26 12.21
CA VAL A 71 -6.24 8.23 12.09
C VAL A 71 -7.24 8.30 13.25
N SER A 72 -8.52 8.20 12.93
CA SER A 72 -9.63 8.13 13.89
C SER A 72 -10.67 7.09 13.45
N ASP A 73 -11.61 6.78 14.34
CA ASP A 73 -12.76 5.91 14.06
C ASP A 73 -12.33 4.55 13.47
N VAL A 74 -11.35 3.92 14.13
CA VAL A 74 -10.82 2.63 13.71
C VAL A 74 -11.80 1.52 14.08
N GLU A 75 -12.30 0.83 13.07
CA GLU A 75 -13.06 -0.40 13.21
C GLU A 75 -12.27 -1.55 12.59
N MET A 76 -12.20 -2.67 13.28
CA MET A 76 -11.42 -3.81 12.85
C MET A 76 -12.17 -5.12 13.06
N ILE A 77 -12.14 -5.95 12.03
CA ILE A 77 -12.60 -7.33 12.08
C ILE A 77 -11.36 -8.19 11.87
N ASP A 78 -11.04 -9.02 12.87
CA ASP A 78 -9.84 -9.88 12.91
C ASP A 78 -8.51 -9.09 12.92
N PHE A 79 -7.49 -9.67 13.57
CA PHE A 79 -6.15 -9.07 13.72
C PHE A 79 -5.10 -9.80 12.88
N ASN A 80 -5.52 -10.60 11.89
CA ASN A 80 -4.64 -11.28 10.97
C ASN A 80 -4.20 -10.36 9.82
N PHE A 81 -3.13 -9.60 10.02
CA PHE A 81 -2.58 -8.65 9.05
C PHE A 81 -1.65 -9.28 8.02
N TYR A 82 -2.02 -10.45 7.48
CA TYR A 82 -1.20 -11.16 6.49
C TYR A 82 -2.04 -11.55 5.26
N GLY A 83 -1.44 -11.38 4.08
CA GLY A 83 -2.00 -11.83 2.81
C GLY A 83 -2.40 -10.71 1.86
N ALA A 84 -3.21 -11.05 0.85
CA ALA A 84 -3.59 -10.15 -0.23
C ALA A 84 -4.28 -8.88 0.28
N LEU A 85 -3.92 -7.73 -0.29
CA LEU A 85 -4.37 -6.41 0.13
C LEU A 85 -5.25 -5.76 -0.93
N ASN A 86 -6.46 -5.38 -0.53
CA ASN A 86 -7.32 -4.47 -1.28
C ASN A 86 -7.50 -3.16 -0.50
N ILE A 87 -7.31 -2.02 -1.19
CA ILE A 87 -7.43 -0.69 -0.61
C ILE A 87 -8.53 0.07 -1.33
N THR A 88 -9.53 0.52 -0.58
CA THR A 88 -10.55 1.45 -1.05
C THR A 88 -10.43 2.75 -0.27
N VAL A 89 -10.42 3.88 -1.00
CA VAL A 89 -10.34 5.22 -0.40
C VAL A 89 -11.44 6.08 -0.99
N THR A 90 -12.20 6.71 -0.09
CA THR A 90 -13.24 7.70 -0.42
C THR A 90 -12.85 9.03 0.19
N ARG A 91 -12.79 10.08 -0.64
CA ARG A 91 -12.44 11.43 -0.18
C ARG A 91 -13.66 12.14 0.41
N HIS A 92 -13.44 12.78 1.56
CA HIS A 92 -14.31 13.80 2.14
C HIS A 92 -13.55 15.11 2.26
N ASP A 93 -14.22 16.18 2.68
CA ASP A 93 -13.65 17.53 2.71
C ASP A 93 -12.44 17.67 3.63
N SER A 94 -12.45 16.97 4.77
CA SER A 94 -11.42 17.09 5.83
C SER A 94 -10.67 15.79 6.13
N TYR A 95 -11.08 14.66 5.56
CA TYR A 95 -10.49 13.35 5.77
C TYR A 95 -10.75 12.41 4.59
N HIS A 96 -10.11 11.24 4.64
CA HIS A 96 -10.34 10.11 3.76
C HIS A 96 -10.93 8.97 4.57
N TYR A 97 -12.01 8.38 4.09
CA TYR A 97 -12.46 7.08 4.59
C TYR A 97 -11.63 6.00 3.89
N VAL A 98 -10.93 5.19 4.67
CA VAL A 98 -10.02 4.15 4.19
C VAL A 98 -10.53 2.80 4.65
N GLN A 99 -10.74 1.90 3.70
CA GLN A 99 -11.05 0.50 3.93
C GLN A 99 -9.92 -0.36 3.38
N LEU A 100 -9.33 -1.17 4.26
CA LEU A 100 -8.37 -2.22 3.92
C LEU A 100 -9.04 -3.57 4.10
N GLU A 101 -8.93 -4.41 3.09
CA GLU A 101 -9.25 -5.84 3.22
C GLU A 101 -7.95 -6.62 3.06
N ILE A 102 -7.60 -7.40 4.08
CA ILE A 102 -6.34 -8.13 4.20
C ILE A 102 -6.66 -9.61 4.34
N GLY A 103 -6.27 -10.39 3.33
CA GLY A 103 -6.62 -11.80 3.25
C GLY A 103 -8.15 -12.02 3.25
N PRO A 104 -8.61 -13.21 3.69
CA PRO A 104 -10.03 -13.55 3.64
C PRO A 104 -10.88 -12.98 4.79
N HIS A 105 -10.25 -12.54 5.88
CA HIS A 105 -10.96 -12.28 7.14
C HIS A 105 -10.65 -10.94 7.79
N CYS A 106 -9.48 -10.34 7.55
CA CYS A 106 -9.12 -9.09 8.19
C CYS A 106 -9.68 -7.89 7.41
N LYS A 107 -10.40 -7.02 8.11
CA LYS A 107 -10.89 -5.74 7.57
C LYS A 107 -10.56 -4.62 8.54
N LEU A 108 -9.94 -3.56 8.02
CA LEU A 108 -9.68 -2.33 8.75
C LEU A 108 -10.44 -1.19 8.07
N ASN A 109 -11.35 -0.56 8.80
CA ASN A 109 -11.97 0.69 8.38
C ASN A 109 -11.46 1.82 9.29
N CYS A 110 -11.13 2.96 8.72
CA CYS A 110 -10.76 4.13 9.50
C CYS A 110 -10.98 5.42 8.73
N ARG A 111 -10.92 6.54 9.45
CA ARG A 111 -10.72 7.86 8.86
C ARG A 111 -9.24 8.23 8.97
N ALA A 112 -8.66 8.75 7.90
CA ALA A 112 -7.28 9.26 7.89
C ALA A 112 -7.25 10.65 7.26
N ARG A 113 -6.44 11.57 7.80
CA ARG A 113 -6.33 12.92 7.23
C ARG A 113 -5.46 12.95 5.99
N SER A 114 -4.43 12.11 5.94
CA SER A 114 -3.57 11.95 4.79
C SER A 114 -3.15 10.50 4.58
N LEU A 115 -2.83 10.20 3.32
CA LEU A 115 -2.25 8.94 2.88
C LEU A 115 -0.95 9.24 2.16
N GLU A 116 0.12 8.55 2.51
CA GLU A 116 1.44 8.73 1.91
C GLU A 116 2.10 7.39 1.63
N VAL A 117 2.86 7.30 0.55
CA VAL A 117 3.72 6.14 0.29
C VAL A 117 5.17 6.52 0.39
N ILE A 118 5.93 5.82 1.22
CA ILE A 118 7.38 6.04 1.36
C ILE A 118 8.15 4.74 1.17
N ASN A 119 9.48 4.85 1.13
CA ASN A 119 10.40 3.71 1.15
C ASN A 119 10.16 2.68 0.02
N ILE A 120 9.76 3.16 -1.16
CA ILE A 120 9.57 2.32 -2.35
C ILE A 120 10.91 1.72 -2.77
N LYS A 121 10.99 0.38 -2.83
CA LYS A 121 12.19 -0.37 -3.21
C LYS A 121 11.80 -1.62 -3.99
N ALA A 122 12.63 -2.00 -4.96
CA ALA A 122 12.55 -3.29 -5.64
C ALA A 122 13.71 -4.19 -5.21
N TYR A 123 13.51 -5.49 -5.27
CA TYR A 123 14.44 -6.51 -4.80
C TYR A 123 14.20 -7.85 -5.50
N HIS A 124 15.15 -8.77 -5.31
CA HIS A 124 14.95 -10.17 -5.61
C HIS A 124 14.30 -10.85 -4.41
N ASP A 125 13.13 -11.42 -4.64
CA ASP A 125 12.45 -12.33 -3.74
C ASP A 125 12.68 -13.76 -4.22
N ASP A 126 13.50 -14.51 -3.49
CA ASP A 126 13.82 -15.90 -3.79
C ASP A 126 12.74 -16.86 -3.25
N GLY A 127 11.64 -16.35 -2.68
CA GLY A 127 10.56 -17.15 -2.11
C GLY A 127 10.94 -17.88 -0.82
N ALA A 128 12.04 -17.46 -0.18
CA ALA A 128 12.45 -17.96 1.11
C ALA A 128 11.54 -17.37 2.19
N VAL A 129 10.50 -18.14 2.54
CA VAL A 129 9.67 -17.94 3.75
C VAL A 129 10.39 -18.52 4.95
#